data_AF-A0AAW6YGE5-F1
#
_entry.id   AF-A0AAW6YGE5-F1
#
_cell.length_a   1.000
_cell.length_b   1.000
_cell.length_c   1.000
_cell.angle_alpha   90.00
_cell.angle_beta   90.00
_cell.angle_gamma   90.00
#
_symmetry.space_group_name_H-M   'P 1'
#
loop_
_entity.id
_entity.type
_entity.pdbx_description
1 polymer ?
#
loop_
_entity_poly.entity_id
_entity_poly.type
_entity_poly.pdbx_seq_one_letter_code
_entity_poly.pdbx_strand_id
1 'polypeptide(L)'
;ISPVADQDWPAYGRNQEGQRFSPLKQINADNVHNLKEAWVFRTGDVKQPNDPGEITNEVTPIKVGDTLYLCTAHQRLFALDAASGKEEWHYDPELK
;
A
#
# COMPACT_ATOMS: atom_id res chain seq x y z
N ILE A 1 -6.55 -4.51 23.30
CA ILE A 1 -6.15 -4.22 21.90
C ILE A 1 -4.97 -5.13 21.63
N SER A 2 -5.09 -6.10 20.73
CA SER A 2 -3.97 -7.02 20.46
C SER A 2 -2.75 -6.22 19.97
N PRO A 3 -1.52 -6.57 20.40
CA PRO A 3 -0.33 -5.87 19.95
C PRO A 3 -0.18 -6.04 18.44
N VAL A 4 -0.05 -4.93 17.72
CA VAL A 4 0.30 -4.92 16.30
C VAL A 4 1.78 -5.26 16.19
N ALA A 5 2.14 -6.26 15.38
CA ALA A 5 3.53 -6.60 15.14
C ALA A 5 4.28 -5.38 14.58
N ASP A 6 5.53 -5.16 15.00
CA ASP A 6 6.31 -3.98 14.60
C ASP A 6 6.44 -3.81 13.09
N GLN A 7 6.45 -4.92 12.35
CA GLN A 7 6.59 -4.97 10.90
C GLN A 7 5.26 -4.85 10.14
N ASP A 8 4.13 -4.76 10.84
CA ASP A 8 2.81 -4.69 10.21
C ASP A 8 2.21 -3.28 10.30
N TRP A 9 1.35 -3.00 9.32
CA TRP A 9 0.55 -1.78 9.18
C TRP A 9 -0.92 -2.16 8.89
N PRO A 10 -1.65 -2.74 9.87
CA PRO A 10 -3.00 -3.28 9.66
C PRO A 10 -4.12 -2.23 9.61
N ALA A 11 -3.82 -0.97 9.89
CA ALA A 11 -4.81 0.11 9.89
C ALA A 11 -4.29 1.35 9.16
N TYR A 12 -5.19 2.24 8.72
CA TYR A 12 -4.85 3.44 7.95
C TYR A 12 -3.71 4.27 8.59
N GLY A 13 -3.74 4.46 9.92
CA GLY A 13 -2.69 5.14 10.68
C GLY A 13 -1.72 4.21 11.41
N ARG A 14 -1.43 3.03 10.83
CA ARG A 14 -0.71 1.87 11.40
C ARG A 14 -1.50 1.08 12.43
N ASN A 15 -1.96 1.73 13.49
CA ASN A 15 -2.71 1.12 14.58
C ASN A 15 -3.99 1.93 14.88
N GLN A 16 -4.75 1.50 15.90
CA GLN A 16 -5.99 2.17 16.30
C GLN A 16 -5.78 3.56 16.91
N GLU A 17 -4.55 3.91 17.31
CA GLU A 17 -4.21 5.25 17.78
C GLU A 17 -3.94 6.22 16.62
N GLY A 18 -3.73 5.71 15.40
CA GLY A 18 -3.62 6.53 14.19
C GLY A 18 -2.36 7.38 14.09
N GLN A 19 -1.32 7.06 14.86
CA GLN A 19 -0.11 7.89 15.00
C GLN A 19 0.77 7.96 13.74
N ARG A 20 0.60 7.02 12.80
CA ARG A 20 1.48 6.87 11.63
C ARG A 20 2.97 6.72 12.00
N PHE A 21 3.26 6.18 13.18
CA PHE A 21 4.62 5.98 13.70
C PHE A 21 5.07 4.53 13.55
N SER A 22 6.19 4.29 12.87
CA SER A 22 6.85 2.98 12.78
C SER A 22 7.96 2.85 13.83
N PRO A 23 8.03 1.74 14.60
CA PRO A 23 9.11 1.49 15.55
C PRO A 23 10.38 0.94 14.89
N LEU A 24 10.35 0.62 13.59
CA LEU A 24 11.49 0.06 12.85
C LEU A 24 12.64 1.07 12.74
N LYS A 25 13.88 0.58 12.85
CA LYS A 25 15.10 1.42 12.88
C LYS A 25 16.16 1.02 11.85
N GLN A 26 15.85 0.03 11.00
CA GLN A 26 16.79 -0.46 9.98
C GLN A 26 17.21 0.65 9.01
N ILE A 27 16.25 1.46 8.58
CA ILE A 27 16.46 2.69 7.81
C ILE A 27 16.49 3.86 8.78
N ASN A 28 17.52 4.69 8.69
CA ASN A 28 17.73 5.84 9.56
C ASN A 28 18.47 6.97 8.83
N ALA A 29 18.68 8.10 9.51
CA ALA A 29 19.30 9.30 8.94
C ALA A 29 20.71 9.04 8.36
N ASP A 30 21.44 8.08 8.94
CA ASP A 30 22.82 7.80 8.55
C ASP A 30 22.89 6.92 7.29
N ASN A 31 21.84 6.16 6.96
CA ASN A 31 21.88 5.18 5.85
C ASN A 31 20.80 5.37 4.78
N VAL A 32 19.84 6.28 4.96
CA VAL A 32 18.72 6.51 4.01
C VAL A 32 19.20 6.80 2.58
N HIS A 33 20.38 7.40 2.44
CA HIS A 33 20.99 7.70 1.14
C HIS A 33 21.37 6.45 0.31
N ASN A 34 21.37 5.26 0.91
CA ASN A 34 21.66 3.99 0.23
C ASN A 34 20.41 3.26 -0.26
N LEU A 35 19.21 3.78 0.01
CA LEU A 35 17.97 3.16 -0.42
C LEU A 35 17.89 3.08 -1.95
N LYS A 36 17.39 1.94 -2.42
CA LYS A 36 17.14 1.67 -3.83
C LYS A 36 15.74 1.11 -3.97
N GLU A 37 15.15 1.33 -5.14
CA GLU A 37 13.90 0.69 -5.52
C GLU A 37 14.09 -0.84 -5.51
N ALA A 38 13.23 -1.54 -4.76
CA ALA A 38 13.22 -3.00 -4.70
C ALA A 38 12.37 -3.58 -5.85
N TRP A 39 11.22 -2.97 -6.12
CA TRP A 39 10.28 -3.37 -7.18
C TRP A 39 9.28 -2.25 -7.46
N VAL A 40 8.57 -2.37 -8.59
CA VAL A 40 7.45 -1.48 -8.98
C VAL A 40 6.27 -2.34 -9.40
N PHE A 41 5.10 -2.06 -8.82
CA PHE A 41 3.83 -2.60 -9.27
C PHE A 41 3.06 -1.54 -10.06
N ARG A 42 2.62 -1.88 -11.27
CA ARG A 42 1.78 -1.00 -12.10
C ARG A 42 0.35 -1.52 -12.06
N THR A 43 -0.53 -0.78 -11.40
CA THR A 43 -1.95 -1.15 -11.23
C THR A 43 -2.73 -1.22 -12.55
N GLY A 44 -2.20 -0.59 -13.61
CA GLY A 44 -2.91 -0.39 -14.87
C GLY A 44 -4.12 0.54 -14.75
N ASP A 45 -4.32 1.16 -13.59
CA ASP A 45 -5.43 2.07 -13.38
C ASP A 45 -5.10 3.47 -13.92
N VAL A 46 -5.81 3.87 -14.97
CA VAL A 46 -5.55 5.08 -15.75
C VAL A 46 -6.85 5.82 -15.98
N LYS A 47 -6.75 7.14 -16.20
CA LYS A 47 -7.90 7.99 -16.43
C LYS A 47 -8.71 7.52 -17.65
N GLN A 48 -10.01 7.35 -17.45
CA GLN A 48 -10.98 6.98 -18.46
C GLN A 48 -11.74 8.20 -19.00
N PRO A 49 -12.37 8.11 -20.18
CA PRO A 49 -13.11 9.24 -20.77
C PRO A 49 -14.29 9.75 -19.92
N ASN A 50 -14.91 8.89 -19.13
CA ASN A 50 -16.04 9.18 -18.24
C ASN A 50 -15.60 9.62 -16.83
N ASP A 51 -14.31 9.68 -16.55
CA ASP A 51 -13.81 10.09 -15.24
C ASP A 51 -14.04 11.58 -14.97
N PRO A 52 -14.15 11.96 -13.69
CA PRO A 52 -14.11 13.35 -13.29
C PRO A 52 -12.83 14.05 -13.79
N GLY A 53 -12.85 15.39 -13.73
CA GLY A 53 -11.71 16.21 -14.14
C GLY A 53 -10.41 15.83 -13.43
N GLU A 54 -10.53 15.39 -12.17
CA GLU A 54 -9.44 14.95 -11.31
C GLU A 54 -9.66 13.49 -10.87
N ILE A 55 -8.61 12.68 -10.97
CA ILE A 55 -8.53 11.35 -10.34
C ILE A 55 -7.20 11.25 -9.59
N THR A 56 -7.25 10.75 -8.35
CA THR A 56 -6.08 10.69 -7.48
C THR A 56 -6.07 9.36 -6.73
N ASN A 57 -4.88 8.74 -6.65
CA ASN A 57 -4.68 7.59 -5.79
C ASN A 57 -4.32 8.08 -4.38
N GLU A 58 -5.25 7.95 -3.45
CA GLU A 58 -5.10 8.39 -2.05
C GLU A 58 -4.84 7.23 -1.07
N VAL A 59 -4.56 6.04 -1.62
CA VAL A 59 -4.38 4.82 -0.83
C VAL A 59 -3.20 4.95 0.14
N THR A 60 -3.44 4.61 1.40
CA THR A 60 -2.38 4.17 2.32
C THR A 60 -2.42 2.64 2.33
N PRO A 61 -1.44 1.95 1.71
CA PRO A 61 -1.44 0.49 1.67
C PRO A 61 -1.46 -0.12 3.06
N ILE A 62 -2.12 -1.28 3.18
CA ILE A 62 -2.18 -2.07 4.39
C ILE A 62 -1.22 -3.25 4.22
N LYS A 63 -0.32 -3.46 5.18
CA LYS A 63 0.62 -4.59 5.14
C LYS A 63 0.42 -5.44 6.38
N VAL A 64 0.12 -6.72 6.19
CA VAL A 64 -0.05 -7.69 7.29
C VAL A 64 0.62 -9.00 6.90
N GLY A 65 1.54 -9.49 7.73
CA GLY A 65 2.34 -10.66 7.37
C GLY A 65 3.16 -10.38 6.12
N ASP A 66 3.08 -11.26 5.12
CA ASP A 66 3.83 -11.14 3.87
C ASP A 66 3.04 -10.48 2.74
N THR A 67 1.79 -10.05 2.99
CA THR A 67 0.91 -9.48 1.96
C THR A 67 0.76 -7.96 2.13
N LEU A 68 0.85 -7.24 1.00
CA LEU A 68 0.55 -5.82 0.86
C LEU A 68 -0.77 -5.64 0.09
N TYR A 69 -1.71 -4.91 0.67
CA TYR A 69 -3.02 -4.61 0.09
C TYR A 69 -3.10 -3.15 -0.31
N LEU A 70 -3.60 -2.88 -1.52
CA LEU A 70 -3.81 -1.53 -2.04
C LEU A 70 -5.05 -1.44 -2.92
N CYS A 71 -5.70 -0.28 -2.92
CA CYS A 71 -6.79 0.04 -3.83
C CYS A 71 -6.42 1.20 -4.77
N THR A 72 -7.21 1.36 -5.83
CA THR A 72 -7.03 2.42 -6.84
C THR A 72 -8.22 3.37 -6.89
N ALA A 73 -8.11 4.45 -7.68
CA ALA A 73 -9.18 5.42 -7.90
C ALA A 73 -10.48 4.77 -8.42
N HIS A 74 -10.38 3.76 -9.28
CA HIS A 74 -11.53 2.98 -9.77
C HIS A 74 -11.95 1.81 -8.85
N GLN A 75 -11.55 1.83 -7.58
CA GLN A 75 -11.90 0.82 -6.57
C GLN A 75 -11.41 -0.61 -6.88
N ARG A 76 -10.41 -0.78 -7.75
CA ARG A 76 -9.72 -2.06 -7.93
C ARG A 76 -8.90 -2.35 -6.69
N LEU A 77 -8.98 -3.57 -6.17
CA LEU A 77 -8.23 -4.02 -4.99
C LEU A 77 -7.18 -5.05 -5.41
N PHE A 78 -5.96 -4.92 -4.90
CA PHE A 78 -4.85 -5.83 -5.17
C PHE A 78 -4.28 -6.35 -3.85
N ALA A 79 -3.88 -7.63 -3.86
CA ALA A 79 -2.96 -8.21 -2.88
C ALA A 79 -1.65 -8.58 -3.58
N LEU A 80 -0.55 -8.11 -3.02
CA LEU A 80 0.79 -8.36 -3.52
C LEU A 80 1.62 -9.08 -2.46
N ASP A 81 2.52 -9.95 -2.89
CA ASP A 81 3.64 -10.40 -2.06
C ASP A 81 4.53 -9.18 -1.76
N ALA A 82 4.70 -8.84 -0.49
CA ALA A 82 5.35 -7.60 -0.06
C ALA A 82 6.85 -7.57 -0.36
N ALA A 83 7.49 -8.74 -0.49
CA ALA A 83 8.92 -8.85 -0.75
C ALA A 83 9.25 -8.64 -2.23
N SER A 84 8.42 -9.14 -3.13
CA SER A 84 8.66 -9.17 -4.58
C SER A 84 7.79 -8.21 -5.40
N GLY A 85 6.67 -7.75 -4.85
CA GLY A 85 5.67 -6.96 -5.57
C GLY A 85 4.83 -7.77 -6.55
N LYS A 86 4.93 -9.10 -6.54
CA LYS A 86 4.14 -9.99 -7.39
C LYS A 86 2.68 -9.97 -6.93
N GLU A 87 1.76 -9.80 -7.88
CA GLU A 87 0.33 -9.94 -7.63
C GLU A 87 -0.02 -11.38 -7.22
N GLU A 88 -0.69 -11.51 -6.07
CA GLU A 88 -1.29 -12.76 -5.59
C GLU A 88 -2.71 -12.91 -6.13
N TRP A 89 -3.49 -11.84 -6.05
CA TRP A 89 -4.83 -11.72 -6.60
C TRP A 89 -5.24 -10.25 -6.74
N HIS A 90 -6.26 -9.99 -7.56
CA HIS A 90 -6.96 -8.71 -7.58
C HIS A 90 -8.49 -8.90 -7.67
N TYR A 91 -9.20 -7.83 -7.38
CA TYR A 91 -10.65 -7.71 -7.52
C TYR A 91 -10.97 -6.40 -8.25
N ASP A 92 -11.74 -6.49 -9.33
CA ASP A 92 -12.29 -5.33 -10.05
C ASP A 92 -13.82 -5.31 -9.83
N PRO A 93 -14.39 -4.26 -9.21
CA PRO A 93 -15.83 -4.14 -9.01
C PRO A 93 -16.62 -3.83 -10.29
N GLU A 94 -15.97 -3.58 -11.42
CA GLU A 94 -16.60 -3.22 -12.70
C GLU A 94 -17.56 -2.03 -12.59
N LEU A 95 -17.07 -0.92 -12.00
CA LEU A 95 -17.85 0.32 -11.87
C LEU A 95 -18.31 0.82 -13.25
N LYS A 96 -19.54 1.34 -13.30
CA LYS A 96 -20.19 1.86 -14.51
C LYS A 96 -20.18 3.37 -14.56
#